data_AF-A0A2U9SPM0-F1
#
_entry.id   AF-A0A2U9SPM0-F1
#
_cell.length_a   1.000
_cell.length_b   1.000
_cell.length_c   1.000
_cell.angle_alpha   90.00
_cell.angle_beta   90.00
_cell.angle_gamma   90.00
#
_symmetry.space_group_name_H-M   'P 1'
#
loop_
_entity.id
_entity.type
_entity.pdbx_description
1 polymer ?
#
loop_
_entity_poly.entity_id
_entity_poly.type
_entity_poly.pdbx_seq_one_letter_code
_entity_poly.pdbx_strand_id
1 'polypeptide(L)'
;MPGRIAADARSNVYVSDSGNHTVLRIDPKGDAAVIAGQLGSRGNRAGTLPGSLNRPAGMVVTPQGDLYVEVGDAGIMRLRAPAAAAGQVPVAAATSENAVEANARQP
;
A
#
# COMPACT_ATOMS: atom_id res chain seq x y z
N MET A 1 -2.21 -10.99 8.18
CA MET A 1 -3.30 -10.27 8.89
C MET A 1 -3.34 -8.87 8.32
N PRO A 2 -4.49 -8.38 7.83
CA PRO A 2 -4.63 -6.97 7.50
C PRO A 2 -4.37 -6.14 8.77
N GLY A 3 -3.57 -5.10 8.62
CA GLY A 3 -3.32 -4.10 9.65
C GLY A 3 -4.47 -3.09 9.74
N ARG A 4 -4.26 -2.04 10.53
CA ARG A 4 -5.28 -1.05 10.88
C ARG A 4 -5.88 -0.35 9.65
N ILE A 5 -7.04 0.27 9.88
CA ILE A 5 -7.80 1.05 8.89
C ILE A 5 -7.82 2.52 9.31
N ALA A 6 -7.70 3.44 8.36
CA ALA A 6 -7.88 4.88 8.55
C ALA A 6 -8.73 5.47 7.42
N ALA A 7 -9.38 6.61 7.65
CA ALA A 7 -10.17 7.32 6.63
C ALA A 7 -9.75 8.79 6.54
N ASP A 8 -9.82 9.37 5.34
CA ASP A 8 -9.59 10.80 5.13
C ASP A 8 -10.91 11.59 5.02
N ALA A 9 -10.80 12.93 4.97
CA ALA A 9 -11.94 13.83 4.81
C ALA A 9 -12.65 13.72 3.44
N ARG A 10 -12.06 13.01 2.47
CA ARG A 10 -12.64 12.73 1.15
C ARG A 10 -13.30 11.35 1.08
N SER A 11 -13.45 10.68 2.23
CA SER A 11 -14.01 9.34 2.35
C SER A 11 -13.18 8.25 1.66
N ASN A 12 -11.88 8.48 1.41
CA ASN A 12 -10.97 7.41 1.07
C ASN A 12 -10.64 6.59 2.33
N VAL A 13 -10.63 5.28 2.18
CA VAL A 13 -10.22 4.33 3.22
C VAL A 13 -8.82 3.82 2.93
N TYR A 14 -7.98 3.79 3.93
CA TYR A 14 -6.61 3.31 3.87
C TYR A 14 -6.48 2.05 4.70
N VAL A 15 -5.93 0.99 4.11
CA VAL A 15 -5.72 -0.30 4.76
C VAL A 15 -4.25 -0.64 4.72
N SER A 16 -3.66 -0.90 5.89
CA SER A 16 -2.32 -1.47 5.94
C SER A 16 -2.43 -2.97 5.71
N ASP A 17 -1.67 -3.51 4.78
CA ASP A 17 -1.58 -4.94 4.58
C ASP A 17 -0.20 -5.40 5.06
N SER A 18 -0.15 -5.74 6.34
CA SER A 18 1.11 -6.12 6.99
C SER A 18 1.72 -7.39 6.39
N GLY A 19 0.90 -8.28 5.82
CA GLY A 19 1.37 -9.50 5.17
C GLY A 19 1.95 -9.22 3.79
N ASN A 20 1.35 -8.28 3.06
CA ASN A 20 1.80 -7.90 1.72
C ASN A 20 2.82 -6.76 1.69
N HIS A 21 3.17 -6.19 2.86
CA HIS A 21 4.11 -5.08 2.97
C HIS A 21 3.65 -3.82 2.21
N THR A 22 2.33 -3.59 2.16
CA THR A 22 1.72 -2.51 1.37
C THR A 22 0.71 -1.69 2.17
N VAL A 23 0.38 -0.53 1.63
CA VAL A 23 -0.80 0.25 2.03
C VAL A 23 -1.71 0.40 0.81
N LEU A 24 -2.97 0.04 0.99
CA LEU A 24 -4.03 0.18 0.01
C LEU A 24 -4.84 1.44 0.30
N ARG A 25 -5.27 2.13 -0.77
CA ARG A 25 -6.33 3.14 -0.72
C ARG A 25 -7.55 2.57 -1.44
N ILE A 26 -8.71 2.68 -0.83
CA ILE A 26 -10.03 2.37 -1.40
C ILE A 26 -10.79 3.69 -1.47
N ASP A 27 -11.26 4.07 -2.64
CA ASP A 27 -12.04 5.30 -2.81
C ASP A 27 -13.55 5.09 -2.51
N PRO A 28 -14.37 6.15 -2.46
CA PRO A 28 -15.80 6.03 -2.19
C PRO A 28 -16.60 5.24 -3.23
N LYS A 29 -16.03 4.99 -4.42
CA LYS A 29 -16.62 4.17 -5.48
C LYS A 29 -16.26 2.69 -5.31
N GLY A 30 -15.35 2.38 -4.39
CA GLY A 30 -14.85 1.03 -4.13
C GLY A 30 -13.56 0.69 -4.88
N ASP A 31 -12.97 1.64 -5.61
CA ASP A 31 -11.75 1.39 -6.38
C ASP A 31 -10.54 1.30 -5.45
N ALA A 32 -9.86 0.15 -5.48
CA ALA A 32 -8.71 -0.14 -4.63
C ALA A 32 -7.39 -0.04 -5.40
N ALA A 33 -6.40 0.62 -4.80
CA ALA A 33 -5.06 0.79 -5.36
C ALA A 33 -3.97 0.70 -4.29
N VAL A 34 -2.83 0.07 -4.62
CA VAL A 34 -1.64 0.13 -3.76
C VAL A 34 -1.01 1.50 -3.90
N ILE A 35 -0.85 2.21 -2.79
CA ILE A 35 -0.30 3.56 -2.76
C ILE A 35 1.10 3.63 -2.16
N ALA A 36 1.49 2.62 -1.37
CA ALA A 36 2.80 2.53 -0.77
C ALA A 36 3.20 1.08 -0.50
N GLY A 37 4.50 0.85 -0.44
CA GLY A 37 5.10 -0.48 -0.38
C GLY A 37 5.12 -1.19 -1.73
N GLN A 38 5.77 -2.34 -1.75
CA GLN A 38 5.87 -3.19 -2.93
C GLN A 38 5.39 -4.59 -2.55
N LEU A 39 4.45 -5.12 -3.33
CA LEU A 39 3.87 -6.44 -3.09
C LEU A 39 4.97 -7.50 -2.99
N GLY A 40 4.97 -8.25 -1.89
CA GLY A 40 5.94 -9.33 -1.65
C GLY A 40 7.36 -8.86 -1.34
N SER A 41 7.61 -7.56 -1.20
CA SER A 41 8.92 -7.00 -0.90
C SER A 41 8.90 -6.11 0.33
N ARG A 42 9.70 -6.49 1.33
CA ARG A 42 9.84 -5.72 2.59
C ARG A 42 11.00 -4.74 2.51
N GLY A 43 10.86 -3.58 3.13
CA GLY A 43 11.94 -2.62 3.32
C GLY A 43 11.49 -1.39 4.09
N ASN A 44 12.39 -0.43 4.35
CA ASN A 44 12.10 0.75 5.15
C ASN A 44 12.42 2.06 4.40
N ARG A 45 12.22 2.09 3.08
CA ARG A 45 12.58 3.25 2.27
C ARG A 45 11.46 4.28 2.30
N ALA A 46 11.66 5.31 3.13
CA ALA A 46 10.83 6.52 3.15
C ALA A 46 11.12 7.44 1.94
N GLY A 47 10.21 8.39 1.69
CA GLY A 47 10.38 9.43 0.66
C GLY A 47 9.35 9.31 -0.47
N THR A 48 9.81 9.19 -1.71
CA THR A 48 8.95 9.11 -2.89
C THR A 48 8.21 7.77 -2.94
N LEU A 49 6.89 7.84 -3.15
CA LEU A 49 6.05 6.67 -3.32
C LEU A 49 6.46 5.82 -4.55
N PRO A 50 6.21 4.50 -4.52
CA PRO A 50 5.57 3.77 -3.42
C PRO A 50 6.48 3.50 -2.21
N GLY A 51 7.78 3.77 -2.28
CA GLY A 51 8.72 3.41 -1.20
C GLY A 51 8.77 1.88 -0.96
N SER A 52 9.36 1.46 0.16
CA SER A 52 9.26 0.07 0.64
C SER A 52 8.88 0.06 2.12
N LEU A 53 8.00 -0.86 2.50
CA LEU A 53 7.46 -0.96 3.86
C LEU A 53 7.76 -2.34 4.47
N ASN A 54 7.96 -2.40 5.77
CA ASN A 54 8.14 -3.65 6.50
C ASN A 54 7.02 -3.78 7.53
N ARG A 55 6.05 -4.66 7.24
CA ARG A 55 4.91 -4.96 8.12
C ARG A 55 4.23 -3.68 8.64
N PRO A 56 3.68 -2.84 7.75
CA PRO A 56 2.97 -1.64 8.16
C PRO A 56 1.84 -2.00 9.13
N ALA A 57 1.67 -1.22 10.19
CA ALA A 57 0.72 -1.52 11.27
C ALA A 57 -0.19 -0.32 11.59
N GLY A 58 0.13 0.47 12.62
CA GLY A 58 -0.63 1.67 12.96
C GLY A 58 -0.64 2.70 11.85
N MET A 59 -1.78 3.38 11.63
CA MET A 59 -1.91 4.44 10.63
C MET A 59 -2.79 5.59 11.12
N VAL A 60 -2.46 6.82 10.71
CA VAL A 60 -3.31 8.01 10.90
C VAL A 60 -3.20 8.92 9.68
N VAL A 61 -4.32 9.51 9.27
CA VAL A 61 -4.39 10.50 8.19
C VAL A 61 -4.57 11.89 8.78
N THR A 62 -3.80 12.86 8.30
CA THR A 62 -3.97 14.26 8.71
C THR A 62 -5.09 14.93 7.91
N PRO A 63 -5.67 16.05 8.39
CA PRO A 63 -6.63 16.83 7.61
C PRO A 63 -6.11 17.31 6.25
N GLN A 64 -4.79 17.45 6.09
CA GLN A 64 -4.14 17.81 4.83
C GLN A 64 -3.99 16.63 3.85
N GLY A 65 -4.32 15.41 4.29
CA GLY A 65 -4.20 14.17 3.50
C GLY A 65 -2.86 13.46 3.58
N ASP A 66 -1.97 13.86 4.51
CA ASP A 66 -0.75 13.10 4.76
C ASP A 66 -1.07 11.85 5.58
N LEU A 67 -0.49 10.71 5.22
CA LEU A 67 -0.65 9.45 5.93
C LEU A 67 0.62 9.15 6.74
N TYR A 68 0.49 8.95 8.04
CA TYR A 68 1.55 8.47 8.91
C TYR A 68 1.34 6.99 9.19
N VAL A 69 2.37 6.18 8.98
CA VAL A 69 2.32 4.72 9.06
C VAL A 69 3.43 4.24 9.98
N GLU A 70 3.10 3.40 10.95
CA GLU A 70 4.06 2.63 11.72
C GLU A 70 4.62 1.49 10.85
N VAL A 71 5.94 1.44 10.73
CA VAL A 71 6.64 0.51 9.84
C VAL A 71 7.69 -0.26 10.65
N GLY A 72 7.30 -1.42 11.19
CA GLY A 72 8.18 -2.34 11.91
C GLY A 72 9.23 -1.64 12.78
N ASP A 73 10.50 -1.99 12.57
CA ASP A 73 11.64 -1.45 13.33
C ASP A 73 12.01 0.01 12.95
N ALA A 74 11.39 0.58 11.92
CA ALA A 74 11.68 1.95 11.47
C ALA A 74 10.83 3.02 12.18
N GLY A 75 9.84 2.63 12.99
CA GLY A 75 8.95 3.57 13.66
C GLY A 75 7.96 4.22 12.69
N ILE A 76 7.67 5.51 12.88
CA ILE A 76 6.65 6.21 12.09
C ILE A 76 7.25 6.79 10.81
N MET A 77 6.71 6.39 9.66
CA MET A 77 6.98 6.98 8.35
C MET A 77 5.84 7.89 7.91
N ARG A 78 6.19 9.05 7.36
CA ARG A 78 5.24 9.93 6.68
C ARG A 78 5.20 9.60 5.18
N LEU A 79 4.02 9.25 4.69
CA LEU A 79 3.68 9.08 3.29
C LEU A 79 2.82 10.26 2.86
N ARG A 80 3.25 11.01 1.83
CA ARG A 80 2.36 12.01 1.22
C ARG A 80 1.42 11.27 0.28
N ALA A 81 0.11 11.29 0.55
CA ALA A 81 -0.84 10.74 -0.41
C ALA A 81 -0.66 11.46 -1.76
N PRO A 82 -0.59 10.74 -2.89
CA PRO A 82 -0.44 11.39 -4.18
C PRO A 82 -1.69 12.23 -4.44
N ALA A 83 -1.50 13.47 -4.92
CA ALA A 83 -2.58 14.24 -5.52
C ALA A 83 -3.04 13.46 -6.76
N ALA A 84 -4.21 12.83 -6.68
CA ALA A 84 -4.89 12.09 -7.75
C ALA A 84 -3.98 11.32 -8.76
N ALA A 85 -3.89 10.00 -8.57
CA ALA A 85 -3.79 8.99 -9.63
C ALA A 85 -2.56 8.94 -10.57
N ALA A 86 -1.41 9.55 -10.25
CA ALA A 86 -0.19 9.27 -11.03
C ALA A 86 0.61 8.10 -10.40
N GLY A 87 0.65 6.94 -11.07
CA GLY A 87 1.55 5.83 -10.75
C GLY A 87 1.05 4.75 -9.77
N GLN A 88 -0.26 4.67 -9.53
CA GLN A 88 -0.85 3.68 -8.63
C GLN A 88 -1.13 2.36 -9.33
N VAL A 89 -0.74 1.23 -8.73
CA VAL A 89 -1.04 -0.11 -9.27
C VAL A 89 -2.46 -0.49 -8.84
N PRO A 90 -3.42 -0.67 -9.76
CA PRO A 90 -4.78 -1.10 -9.42
C PRO A 90 -4.74 -2.50 -8.81
N VAL A 91 -5.48 -2.72 -7.72
CA VAL A 91 -5.53 -4.03 -7.05
C VAL A 91 -6.21 -5.08 -7.93
N ALA A 92 -7.11 -4.67 -8.82
CA ALA A 92 -7.75 -5.56 -9.80
C ALA A 92 -6.77 -6.19 -10.81
N ALA A 93 -5.58 -5.61 -11.01
CA ALA A 93 -4.54 -6.18 -11.87
C ALA A 93 -3.65 -7.23 -11.17
N ALA A 94 -3.82 -7.44 -9.86
CA ALA A 94 -3.04 -8.43 -9.10
C ALA A 94 -3.70 -9.82 -9.05
N THR A 95 -4.91 -9.97 -9.62
CA THR A 95 -5.57 -11.27 -9.80
C THR A 95 -5.79 -11.54 -11.28
N SER A 96 -4.71 -11.75 -12.02
CA SER A 96 -4.76 -12.51 -13.27
C SER A 96 -3.50 -13.39 -13.36
N GLU A 97 -3.67 -14.65 -12.96
CA GLU A 97 -3.05 -15.83 -13.58
C GLU A 97 -1.51 -15.99 -13.68
N ASN A 98 -0.68 -15.10 -13.12
CA ASN A 98 0.76 -15.13 -13.43
C ASN A 98 1.70 -15.80 -12.40
N ALA A 99 1.25 -16.87 -11.72
CA ALA A 99 2.11 -17.63 -10.79
C ALA A 99 2.24 -19.13 -11.10
N VAL A 100 1.59 -19.66 -12.14
CA VAL A 100 1.63 -21.12 -12.44
C VAL A 100 2.37 -21.47 -13.74
N GLU A 101 2.58 -20.55 -14.69
CA GLU A 101 3.23 -20.90 -15.97
C GLU A 101 4.74 -20.62 -16.06
N ALA A 102 5.37 -19.98 -15.07
CA ALA A 102 6.81 -19.72 -15.12
C ALA A 102 7.72 -20.93 -14.80
N ASN A 103 7.16 -22.12 -14.52
CA ASN A 103 7.96 -23.32 -14.21
C ASN A 103 7.61 -24.56 -15.04
N ALA A 104 6.99 -24.40 -16.21
CA ALA A 104 6.78 -25.49 -17.14
C ALA A 104 7.46 -25.20 -18.48
N ARG A 105 8.53 -25.97 -18.75
CA ARG A 105 9.26 -26.16 -20.02
C ARG A 105 10.54 -25.34 -20.21
N GLN A 106 11.64 -25.96 -19.81
CA GLN A 106 12.83 -26.05 -20.66
C GLN A 106 13.20 -27.53 -20.81
N PRO A 107 13.26 -28.10 -22.03
CA PRO A 107 14.24 -29.15 -22.34
C PRO A 107 15.63 -28.54 -22.51
#